data_AF-A0A4P5WUC2-F1
#
_entry.id   AF-A0A4P5WUC2-F1
#
_cell.length_a   1.000
_cell.length_b   1.000
_cell.length_c   1.000
_cell.angle_alpha   90.00
_cell.angle_beta   90.00
_cell.angle_gamma   90.00
#
_symmetry.space_group_name_H-M   'P 1'
#
loop_
_entity.id
_entity.type
_entity.pdbx_description
1 polymer ?
#
loop_
_entity_poly.entity_id
_entity_poly.type
_entity_poly.pdbx_seq_one_letter_code
_entity_poly.pdbx_strand_id
1 'polypeptide(L)'
;MPPLSSLASLLAGTATQGTDSTVGGGATGTVTFTAGSETATVTVDPTADTSVEPDETGAFALTAGTGYTIGTTAAVVGTIADDDAPATPPPIRPRTRPVGEPFTA
;
A
#
# COMPACT_ATOMS: atom_id res chain seq x y z
N MET A 1 5.10 -29.09 -20.97
CA MET A 1 6.16 -28.16 -20.53
C MET A 1 5.88 -27.81 -19.08
N PRO A 2 6.83 -27.95 -18.15
CA PRO A 2 6.59 -27.56 -16.75
C PRO A 2 6.32 -26.04 -16.64
N PRO A 3 5.60 -25.60 -15.59
CA PRO A 3 5.41 -24.18 -15.32
C PRO A 3 6.76 -23.48 -15.09
N LEU A 4 6.84 -22.22 -15.50
CA LEU A 4 8.03 -21.39 -15.29
C LEU A 4 7.88 -20.62 -13.97
N SER A 5 8.95 -20.54 -13.20
CA SER A 5 8.98 -19.80 -11.93
C SER A 5 9.82 -18.53 -12.08
N SER A 6 9.30 -17.41 -11.59
CA SER A 6 10.01 -16.13 -11.45
C SER A 6 9.93 -15.65 -10.01
N LEU A 7 10.92 -14.86 -9.57
CA LEU A 7 10.82 -14.10 -8.33
C LEU A 7 10.37 -12.69 -8.68
N ALA A 8 9.25 -12.26 -8.11
CA ALA A 8 8.88 -10.85 -8.05
C ALA A 8 9.34 -10.30 -6.70
N SER A 9 10.12 -9.24 -6.72
CA SER A 9 10.55 -8.55 -5.50
C SER A 9 9.90 -7.19 -5.44
N LEU A 10 9.35 -6.82 -4.28
CA LEU A 10 9.21 -5.42 -3.93
C LEU A 10 10.62 -4.86 -3.77
N LEU A 11 10.98 -3.89 -4.62
CA LEU A 11 12.33 -3.33 -4.67
C LEU A 11 12.47 -2.08 -3.79
N ALA A 12 11.42 -1.26 -3.72
CA ALA A 12 11.39 0.03 -3.05
C ALA A 12 9.96 0.56 -2.98
N GLY A 13 9.75 1.64 -2.22
CA GLY A 13 8.45 2.29 -2.06
C GLY A 13 8.41 3.09 -0.76
N THR A 14 7.35 3.86 -0.57
CA THR A 14 7.02 4.43 0.75
C THR A 14 6.03 3.55 1.51
N ALA A 15 5.27 2.70 0.81
CA ALA A 15 4.35 1.76 1.42
C ALA A 15 5.11 0.63 2.13
N THR A 16 4.74 0.41 3.39
CA THR A 16 5.24 -0.61 4.30
C THR A 16 4.36 -1.85 4.23
N GLN A 17 4.95 -2.99 3.86
CA GLN A 17 4.21 -4.25 3.90
C GLN A 17 3.73 -4.60 5.31
N GLY A 18 2.46 -4.95 5.42
CA GLY A 18 1.81 -5.35 6.66
C GLY A 18 1.20 -4.20 7.45
N THR A 19 1.60 -2.96 7.17
CA THR A 19 0.92 -1.76 7.66
C THR A 19 0.05 -1.22 6.54
N ASP A 20 0.64 -0.78 5.43
CA ASP A 20 -0.07 0.01 4.41
C ASP A 20 -0.61 -0.89 3.29
N SER A 21 -0.02 -2.07 3.11
CA SER A 21 -0.51 -3.07 2.15
C SER A 21 -0.10 -4.49 2.47
N THR A 22 -0.88 -5.46 1.95
CA THR A 22 -0.46 -6.86 1.82
C THR A 22 -0.22 -7.24 0.37
N VAL A 23 0.78 -8.10 0.13
CA VAL A 23 1.11 -8.61 -1.20
C VAL A 23 0.85 -10.11 -1.26
N GLY A 24 0.04 -10.55 -2.23
CA GLY A 24 -0.20 -11.97 -2.48
C GLY A 24 1.10 -12.69 -2.82
N GLY A 25 1.55 -13.58 -1.94
CA GLY A 25 2.84 -14.28 -2.05
C GLY A 25 3.97 -13.73 -1.16
N GLY A 26 3.73 -12.65 -0.39
CA GLY A 26 4.70 -12.01 0.51
C GLY A 26 5.57 -10.92 -0.16
N ALA A 27 6.39 -10.20 0.62
CA ALA A 27 7.28 -9.11 0.12
C ALA A 27 8.23 -9.54 -1.00
N THR A 28 8.61 -10.81 -0.97
CA THR A 28 9.43 -11.51 -1.97
C THR A 28 8.64 -12.69 -2.51
N GLY A 29 7.56 -12.39 -3.23
CA GLY A 29 6.68 -13.41 -3.79
C GLY A 29 7.31 -14.16 -4.96
N THR A 30 7.28 -15.49 -4.91
CA THR A 30 7.45 -16.30 -6.12
C THR A 30 6.19 -16.16 -6.97
N VAL A 31 6.35 -15.72 -8.21
CA VAL A 31 5.28 -15.69 -9.20
C VAL A 31 5.44 -16.89 -10.12
N THR A 32 4.43 -17.75 -10.12
CA THR A 32 4.40 -18.96 -10.95
C THR A 32 3.56 -18.72 -12.19
N PHE A 33 4.15 -18.93 -13.36
CA PHE A 33 3.41 -19.00 -14.61
C PHE A 33 2.84 -20.41 -14.76
N THR A 34 1.51 -20.53 -14.79
CA THR A 34 0.87 -21.81 -15.06
C THR A 34 1.26 -22.32 -16.46
N ALA A 35 1.28 -23.64 -16.65
CA ALA A 35 1.71 -24.22 -17.91
C ALA A 35 0.85 -23.70 -19.08
N GLY A 36 1.49 -23.07 -20.07
CA GLY A 36 0.83 -22.47 -21.22
C GLY A 36 0.33 -21.03 -21.00
N SER A 37 0.52 -20.43 -19.82
CA SER A 37 0.23 -19.02 -19.58
C SER A 37 1.46 -18.15 -19.83
N GLU A 38 1.25 -17.03 -20.51
CA GLU A 38 2.26 -15.97 -20.69
C GLU A 38 2.18 -14.90 -19.59
N THR A 39 1.14 -14.95 -18.77
CA THR A 39 0.86 -13.96 -17.72
C THR A 39 0.70 -14.61 -16.35
N ALA A 40 1.17 -13.91 -15.32
CA ALA A 40 0.89 -14.23 -13.94
C ALA A 40 0.62 -12.92 -13.18
N THR A 41 -0.26 -12.97 -12.19
CA THR A 41 -0.75 -11.79 -11.48
C THR A 41 -0.18 -11.75 -10.07
N VAL A 42 0.33 -10.59 -9.67
CA VAL A 42 0.61 -10.24 -8.27
C VAL A 42 -0.44 -9.23 -7.85
N THR A 43 -1.12 -9.50 -6.74
CA THR A 43 -2.10 -8.59 -6.16
C THR A 43 -1.47 -7.87 -4.98
N VAL A 44 -1.61 -6.55 -4.98
CA VAL A 44 -1.24 -5.65 -3.89
C VAL A 44 -2.55 -5.09 -3.36
N ASP A 45 -2.84 -5.33 -2.08
CA ASP A 45 -4.08 -4.94 -1.43
C ASP A 45 -3.78 -3.89 -0.37
N PRO A 46 -4.28 -2.64 -0.49
CA PRO A 46 -4.13 -1.63 0.55
C PRO A 46 -4.76 -2.08 1.86
N THR A 47 -4.14 -1.74 2.98
CA THR A 47 -4.76 -1.91 4.30
C THR A 47 -5.59 -0.67 4.58
N ALA A 48 -6.87 -0.86 4.90
CA ALA A 48 -7.73 0.26 5.30
C ALA A 48 -7.48 0.65 6.76
N ASP A 49 -7.33 1.95 7.02
CA ASP A 49 -7.36 2.50 8.37
C ASP A 49 -8.08 3.86 8.46
N THR A 50 -7.65 4.76 9.36
CA THR A 50 -8.29 6.08 9.61
C THR A 50 -7.29 7.22 9.80
N SER A 51 -6.01 6.94 9.58
CA SER A 51 -4.90 7.85 9.82
C SER A 51 -4.67 8.67 8.56
N VAL A 52 -4.71 9.99 8.67
CA VAL A 52 -4.39 10.85 7.53
C VAL A 52 -2.90 10.75 7.23
N GLU A 53 -2.57 10.28 6.03
CA GLU A 53 -1.22 9.98 5.57
C GLU A 53 -1.01 10.54 4.14
N PRO A 54 0.23 10.75 3.68
CA PRO A 54 0.46 11.06 2.27
C PRO A 54 0.31 9.82 1.39
N ASP A 55 -0.09 10.00 0.12
CA ASP A 55 -0.07 8.92 -0.88
C ASP A 55 1.27 8.17 -0.90
N GLU A 56 1.18 6.86 -1.02
CA GLU A 56 2.34 5.97 -0.93
C GLU A 56 2.60 5.21 -2.22
N THR A 57 3.80 4.66 -2.38
CA THR A 57 4.18 3.93 -3.59
C THR A 57 4.77 2.56 -3.27
N GLY A 58 4.59 1.62 -4.20
CA GLY A 58 5.28 0.34 -4.22
C GLY A 58 5.87 0.06 -5.60
N ALA A 59 7.13 -0.38 -5.66
CA ALA A 59 7.85 -0.69 -6.90
C ALA A 59 8.19 -2.18 -6.99
N PHE A 60 7.73 -2.85 -8.05
CA PHE A 60 7.89 -4.28 -8.27
C PHE A 60 8.72 -4.56 -9.52
N ALA A 61 9.72 -5.44 -9.42
CA ALA A 61 10.40 -5.96 -10.61
C ALA A 61 10.45 -7.49 -10.61
N LEU A 62 10.49 -8.02 -11.83
CA LEU A 62 10.71 -9.43 -12.08
C LEU A 62 12.20 -9.70 -12.20
N THR A 63 12.67 -10.73 -11.50
CA THR A 63 14.02 -11.27 -11.69
C THR A 63 13.97 -12.36 -12.75
N ALA A 64 14.88 -12.29 -13.72
CA ALA A 64 14.97 -13.28 -14.79
C ALA A 64 15.24 -14.69 -14.23
N GLY A 65 14.44 -15.66 -14.66
CA GLY A 65 14.66 -17.08 -14.44
C GLY A 65 15.13 -17.78 -15.71
N THR A 66 15.14 -19.11 -15.69
CA THR A 66 15.50 -19.94 -16.84
C THR A 66 14.26 -20.29 -17.66
N GLY A 67 14.39 -20.36 -18.99
CA GLY A 67 13.33 -20.85 -19.88
C GLY A 67 12.29 -19.82 -20.36
N TYR A 68 12.47 -18.53 -20.06
CA TYR A 68 11.64 -17.43 -20.60
C TYR A 68 12.42 -16.13 -20.73
N THR A 69 11.84 -15.20 -21.49
CA THR A 69 12.31 -13.81 -21.60
C THR A 69 11.30 -12.91 -20.90
N ILE A 70 11.78 -12.01 -20.05
CA ILE A 70 10.93 -10.99 -19.42
C ILE A 70 10.69 -9.86 -20.43
N GLY A 71 9.42 -9.56 -20.71
CA GLY A 71 9.05 -8.42 -21.57
C GLY A 71 9.20 -7.06 -20.87
N THR A 72 8.81 -6.98 -19.59
CA THR A 72 8.90 -5.76 -18.79
C THR A 72 10.03 -5.86 -17.78
N THR A 73 11.20 -5.36 -18.14
CA THR A 73 12.41 -5.45 -17.30
C THR A 73 12.55 -4.28 -16.32
N ALA A 74 11.84 -3.18 -16.56
CA ALA A 74 11.78 -2.05 -15.65
C ALA A 74 10.84 -2.36 -14.48
N ALA A 75 11.12 -1.77 -13.31
CA ALA A 75 10.21 -1.84 -12.19
C ALA A 75 8.87 -1.18 -12.55
N VAL A 76 7.78 -1.83 -12.17
CA VAL A 76 6.42 -1.30 -12.25
C VAL A 76 6.11 -0.63 -10.91
N VAL A 77 5.67 0.63 -10.96
CA VAL A 77 5.33 1.40 -9.76
C VAL A 77 3.82 1.57 -9.69
N GLY A 78 3.25 1.27 -8.52
CA GLY A 78 1.87 1.57 -8.17
C GLY A 78 1.80 2.58 -7.03
N THR A 79 0.67 3.29 -6.93
CA THR A 79 0.37 4.23 -5.85
C THR A 79 -0.79 3.70 -5.01
N ILE A 80 -0.66 3.80 -3.69
CA ILE A 80 -1.72 3.64 -2.71
C ILE A 80 -2.15 5.05 -2.33
N ALA A 81 -3.40 5.40 -2.62
CA ALA A 81 -3.92 6.73 -2.36
C ALA A 81 -4.51 6.79 -0.94
N ASP A 82 -4.22 7.86 -0.21
CA ASP A 82 -4.89 8.14 1.06
C ASP A 82 -6.35 8.58 0.78
N ASP A 83 -7.30 7.94 1.46
CA ASP A 83 -8.71 8.28 1.42
C ASP A 83 -9.27 8.79 2.76
N ASP A 84 -8.39 9.02 3.73
CA ASP A 84 -8.76 9.52 5.04
C ASP A 84 -8.87 11.05 5.11
N ALA A 85 -9.61 11.50 6.12
CA ALA A 85 -9.85 12.93 6.37
C ALA A 85 -9.60 13.27 7.84
N PRO A 86 -9.10 14.49 8.13
CA PRO A 86 -8.86 14.89 9.50
C PRO A 86 -10.18 14.93 10.29
N ALA A 87 -10.11 14.46 11.54
CA ALA A 87 -11.26 14.48 12.42
C ALA A 87 -11.83 15.89 12.57
N THR A 88 -13.15 16.03 12.39
CA THR A 88 -13.83 17.30 12.64
C THR A 88 -13.76 17.60 14.13
N PRO A 89 -13.19 18.74 14.57
CA PRO A 89 -13.17 19.08 15.98
C PRO A 89 -14.61 19.23 16.50
N PRO A 90 -14.88 18.85 17.76
CA PRO A 90 -16.20 19.04 18.33
C PRO A 90 -16.56 20.53 18.29
N PRO A 91 -17.84 20.86 18.13
CA PRO A 91 -18.27 22.26 18.16
C PRO A 91 -17.77 22.89 19.46
N ILE A 92 -17.09 24.03 19.35
CA ILE A 92 -16.69 24.85 20.48
C ILE A 92 -17.97 25.19 21.24
N ARG A 93 -18.22 24.50 22.36
CA ARG A 93 -19.27 24.90 23.28
C ARG A 93 -18.79 26.22 23.87
N PRO A 94 -19.48 27.34 23.64
CA PRO A 94 -19.17 28.54 24.39
C PRO A 94 -19.26 28.15 25.86
N ARG A 95 -18.21 28.42 26.66
CA ARG A 95 -18.41 28.48 28.10
C ARG A 95 -19.42 29.61 28.30
N THR A 96 -20.69 29.27 28.46
CA THR A 96 -21.61 30.16 29.17
C THR A 96 -21.06 30.23 30.58
N ARG A 97 -20.19 31.22 30.82
CA ARG A 97 -19.90 31.63 32.18
C ARG A 97 -21.26 32.04 32.75
N PRO A 98 -21.71 31.46 33.87
CA PRO A 98 -22.90 31.95 34.53
C PRO A 98 -22.75 33.47 34.71
N VAL A 99 -23.75 34.23 34.29
CA VAL A 99 -23.86 35.65 34.66
C VAL A 99 -23.92 35.68 36.18
N GLY A 100 -22.79 35.97 36.85
CA GLY A 100 -22.73 36.02 38.31
C GLY A 100 -21.39 35.72 38.97
N GLU A 101 -20.47 34.99 38.32
CA GLU A 101 -19.17 34.70 38.96
C GLU A 101 -18.20 35.91 38.84
N PRO A 102 -17.69 36.45 39.96
CA PRO A 102 -16.69 37.52 39.93
C PRO A 102 -15.39 37.00 39.30
N PHE A 103 -14.80 37.80 38.42
CA PHE A 103 -13.42 37.62 38.00
C PHE A 103 -12.51 38.05 39.16
N THR A 104 -11.90 37.11 39.86
CA THR A 104 -10.75 37.43 40.73
C THR A 104 -9.54 37.67 39.83
N ALA A 105 -8.93 38.85 39.97
CA ALA A 105 -7.70 39.24 39.28
C ALA A 105 -6.49 38.42 39.75
#